data_AF-A0A4R4F3Y4-F1
#
_entry.id   AF-A0A4R4F3Y4-F1
#
_cell.length_a   1.000
_cell.length_b   1.000
_cell.length_c   1.000
_cell.angle_alpha   90.00
_cell.angle_beta   90.00
_cell.angle_gamma   90.00
#
_symmetry.space_group_name_H-M   'P 1'
#
loop_
_entity.id
_entity.type
_entity.pdbx_description
1 polymer ?
#
loop_
_entity_poly.entity_id
_entity_poly.type
_entity_poly.pdbx_seq_one_letter_code
_entity_poly.pdbx_strand_id
1 'polypeptide(L)'
;MYARFRSALLVLALATAPAAAQDATIGFNPRTGDVWVDTWLGDVNRYGRTYREPFIDELVRYHGAPRDLVVELLRRPGWTPGDVYFACSLAAAVGRPCRYVADEYERDRGAGWGALAQRLGVQPGSAEFHRLKRGFVPTYDRWGRPIRLDADLERDFPGRGRGRPTTGREDGPGKGPAKAAPRRDAGPGPESRGDDARPDKPDKGARGQGGHGKDGGKGDKGGGPKNGKGGGKG
;
A
#
# COMPACT_ATOMS: atom_id res chain seq x y z
N MET A 1 -56.25 44.68 -44.38
CA MET A 1 -55.68 44.45 -43.05
C MET A 1 -55.29 42.97 -42.97
N TYR A 2 -54.04 42.61 -43.26
CA TYR A 2 -53.57 41.21 -43.26
C TYR A 2 -52.43 41.07 -42.25
N ALA A 3 -52.69 40.34 -41.16
CA ALA A 3 -51.71 40.02 -40.13
C ALA A 3 -50.81 38.87 -40.61
N ARG A 4 -49.50 39.10 -40.65
CA ARG A 4 -48.49 38.07 -40.97
C ARG A 4 -48.09 37.35 -39.69
N PHE A 5 -48.54 36.11 -39.52
CA PHE A 5 -47.99 35.19 -38.52
C PHE A 5 -46.61 34.73 -38.98
N ARG A 6 -45.56 35.04 -38.19
CA ARG A 6 -44.23 34.45 -38.34
C ARG A 6 -44.08 33.35 -37.30
N SER A 7 -44.22 32.11 -37.74
CA SER A 7 -43.94 30.90 -36.97
C SER A 7 -42.46 30.85 -36.60
N ALA A 8 -42.14 30.78 -35.32
CA ALA A 8 -40.80 30.46 -34.83
C ALA A 8 -40.74 28.97 -34.48
N LEU A 9 -39.98 28.20 -35.27
CA LEU A 9 -39.64 26.80 -34.98
C LEU A 9 -38.49 26.78 -33.96
N LEU A 10 -38.78 26.33 -32.74
CA LEU A 10 -37.77 26.06 -31.70
C LEU A 10 -37.35 24.59 -31.82
N VAL A 11 -36.17 24.32 -32.37
CA VAL A 11 -35.58 22.96 -32.39
C VAL A 11 -34.83 22.74 -31.08
N LEU A 12 -35.37 21.87 -30.22
CA LEU A 12 -34.73 21.45 -28.98
C LEU A 12 -33.78 20.27 -29.29
N ALA A 13 -32.48 20.55 -29.40
CA ALA A 13 -31.45 19.51 -29.50
C ALA A 13 -31.22 18.87 -28.12
N LEU A 14 -31.69 17.64 -27.93
CA LEU A 14 -31.36 16.82 -26.76
C LEU A 14 -29.92 16.31 -26.90
N ALA A 15 -29.01 16.88 -26.12
CA ALA A 15 -27.67 16.33 -25.94
C ALA A 15 -27.75 15.14 -24.96
N THR A 16 -27.66 13.92 -25.48
CA THR A 16 -27.45 12.71 -24.68
C THR A 16 -25.98 12.62 -24.28
N ALA A 17 -25.63 13.15 -23.11
CA ALA A 17 -24.33 12.90 -22.50
C ALA A 17 -24.28 11.45 -21.97
N PRO A 18 -23.16 10.71 -22.14
CA PRO A 18 -23.01 9.41 -21.52
C PRO A 18 -22.85 9.60 -20.00
N ALA A 19 -23.70 8.94 -19.23
CA ALA A 19 -23.59 8.83 -17.78
C ALA A 19 -22.41 7.92 -17.41
N ALA A 20 -21.19 8.42 -17.54
CA ALA A 20 -20.01 7.76 -17.00
C ALA A 20 -19.92 8.04 -15.48
N ALA A 21 -20.33 7.04 -14.69
CA ALA A 21 -19.86 6.76 -13.34
C ALA A 21 -19.70 7.96 -12.38
N GLN A 22 -20.83 8.54 -11.95
CA GLN A 22 -20.90 9.22 -10.66
C GLN A 22 -21.58 8.30 -9.66
N ASP A 23 -21.00 7.12 -9.41
CA ASP A 23 -21.57 6.19 -8.44
C ASP A 23 -20.55 5.88 -7.33
N ALA A 24 -20.88 6.39 -6.14
CA ALA A 24 -20.18 6.31 -4.85
C ALA A 24 -19.15 7.38 -4.44
N THR A 25 -19.22 8.59 -4.97
CA THR A 25 -18.64 9.76 -4.25
C THR A 25 -19.67 10.46 -3.36
N ILE A 26 -20.96 10.18 -3.53
CA ILE A 26 -22.03 10.69 -2.68
C ILE A 26 -22.18 9.75 -1.47
N GLY A 27 -21.39 9.98 -0.40
CA GLY A 27 -21.60 9.34 0.91
C GLY A 27 -20.37 8.74 1.61
N PHE A 28 -19.21 8.62 0.95
CA PHE A 28 -17.99 8.18 1.65
C PHE A 28 -17.42 9.32 2.49
N ASN A 29 -17.71 9.30 3.79
CA ASN A 29 -17.08 10.16 4.79
C ASN A 29 -16.50 9.26 5.89
N PRO A 30 -15.21 8.87 5.80
CA PRO A 30 -14.61 7.96 6.75
C PRO A 30 -14.51 8.58 8.15
N ARG A 31 -14.52 9.92 8.27
CA ARG A 31 -14.45 10.65 9.55
C ARG A 31 -13.32 10.11 10.43
N THR A 32 -12.12 10.00 9.87
CA THR A 32 -10.95 9.49 10.62
C THR A 32 -10.45 10.47 11.67
N GLY A 33 -10.91 11.72 11.62
CA GLY A 33 -10.47 12.81 12.50
C GLY A 33 -9.29 13.61 11.92
N ASP A 34 -8.83 13.29 10.71
CA ASP A 34 -7.78 14.02 9.99
C ASP A 34 -8.14 14.17 8.51
N VAL A 35 -8.18 15.42 8.05
CA VAL A 35 -8.61 15.77 6.68
C VAL A 35 -7.66 15.21 5.62
N TRP A 36 -6.36 15.11 5.92
CA TRP A 36 -5.38 14.55 5.00
C TRP A 36 -5.64 13.06 4.78
N VAL A 37 -5.86 12.30 5.87
CA VAL A 37 -6.21 10.87 5.81
C VAL A 37 -7.53 10.68 5.07
N ASP A 38 -8.58 11.44 5.41
CA ASP A 38 -9.90 11.34 4.76
C ASP A 38 -9.80 11.58 3.24
N THR A 39 -8.99 12.56 2.82
CA THR A 39 -8.72 12.85 1.41
C THR A 39 -8.09 11.66 0.70
N TRP A 40 -7.04 11.07 1.27
CA TRP A 40 -6.33 9.96 0.64
C TRP A 40 -7.08 8.64 0.71
N LEU A 41 -7.95 8.43 1.69
CA LEU A 41 -8.86 7.28 1.69
C LEU A 41 -9.88 7.37 0.55
N GLY A 42 -10.34 8.58 0.21
CA GLY A 42 -11.18 8.80 -0.98
C GLY A 42 -10.44 8.42 -2.28
N ASP A 43 -9.12 8.60 -2.31
CA ASP A 43 -8.29 8.22 -3.43
C ASP A 43 -7.96 6.72 -3.48
N VAL A 44 -7.66 6.11 -2.33
CA VAL A 44 -7.56 4.66 -2.16
C VAL A 44 -8.83 3.97 -2.65
N ASN A 45 -10.00 4.55 -2.36
CA ASN A 45 -11.28 4.06 -2.86
C ASN A 45 -11.34 3.99 -4.38
N ARG A 46 -10.88 5.03 -5.08
CA ARG A 46 -10.79 5.02 -6.55
C ARG A 46 -9.80 3.96 -7.02
N TYR A 47 -8.61 3.92 -6.41
CA TYR A 47 -7.58 2.96 -6.79
C TYR A 47 -8.06 1.51 -6.65
N GLY A 48 -8.57 1.13 -5.48
CA GLY A 48 -8.98 -0.25 -5.19
C GLY A 48 -10.20 -0.72 -5.98
N ARG A 49 -11.03 0.19 -6.48
CA ARG A 49 -12.12 -0.13 -7.42
C ARG A 49 -11.61 -0.44 -8.81
N THR A 50 -10.65 0.36 -9.29
CA THR A 50 -10.09 0.22 -10.65
C THR A 50 -9.07 -0.92 -10.74
N TYR A 51 -8.21 -1.04 -9.72
CA TYR A 51 -7.04 -1.93 -9.69
C TYR A 51 -7.16 -2.93 -8.54
N ARG A 52 -8.19 -3.78 -8.59
CA ARG A 52 -8.55 -4.69 -7.49
C ARG A 52 -7.42 -5.65 -7.10
N GLU A 53 -6.82 -6.37 -8.05
CA GLU A 53 -5.77 -7.35 -7.74
C GLU A 53 -4.48 -6.68 -7.19
N PRO A 54 -3.96 -5.59 -7.81
CA PRO A 54 -2.85 -4.83 -7.20
C PRO A 54 -3.16 -4.30 -5.80
N PHE A 55 -4.39 -3.85 -5.55
CA PHE A 55 -4.82 -3.41 -4.23
C PHE A 55 -4.83 -4.55 -3.21
N ILE A 56 -5.29 -5.75 -3.58
CA ILE A 56 -5.24 -6.93 -2.71
C ILE A 56 -3.79 -7.30 -2.40
N ASP A 57 -2.93 -7.34 -3.42
CA ASP A 57 -1.51 -7.68 -3.26
C ASP A 57 -0.77 -6.70 -2.35
N GLU A 58 -1.12 -5.41 -2.41
CA GLU A 58 -0.59 -4.37 -1.53
C GLU A 58 -0.92 -4.66 -0.05
N LEU A 59 -2.18 -5.01 0.25
CA LEU A 59 -2.60 -5.31 1.61
C LEU A 59 -2.01 -6.63 2.13
N VAL A 60 -1.89 -7.63 1.27
CA VAL A 60 -1.31 -8.93 1.65
C VAL A 60 0.17 -8.78 1.94
N ARG A 61 0.94 -8.13 1.06
CA ARG A 61 2.40 -8.08 1.16
C ARG A 61 2.91 -7.07 2.19
N TYR A 62 2.27 -5.90 2.29
CA TYR A 62 2.80 -4.79 3.08
C TYR A 62 1.99 -4.48 4.35
N HIS A 63 0.75 -4.95 4.43
CA HIS A 63 -0.11 -4.75 5.61
C HIS A 63 -0.38 -6.06 6.36
N GLY A 64 0.20 -7.18 5.92
CA GLY A 64 0.10 -8.48 6.57
C GLY A 64 -1.32 -9.05 6.62
N ALA A 65 -2.20 -8.59 5.74
CA ALA A 65 -3.60 -9.03 5.72
C ALA A 65 -3.72 -10.39 5.01
N PRO A 66 -4.43 -11.39 5.59
CA PRO A 66 -4.75 -12.61 4.86
C PRO A 66 -5.54 -12.29 3.59
N ARG A 67 -5.15 -12.87 2.44
CA ARG A 67 -5.81 -12.59 1.14
C ARG A 67 -7.31 -12.81 1.21
N ASP A 68 -7.74 -13.91 1.82
CA ASP A 68 -9.15 -14.28 1.94
C ASP A 68 -9.95 -13.22 2.71
N LEU A 69 -9.37 -12.66 3.79
CA LEU A 69 -9.98 -11.57 4.55
C LEU A 69 -10.18 -10.33 3.65
N VAL A 70 -9.16 -9.94 2.89
CA VAL A 70 -9.25 -8.75 2.02
C VAL A 70 -10.33 -8.96 0.96
N VAL A 71 -10.35 -10.13 0.32
CA VAL A 71 -11.35 -10.48 -0.70
C VAL A 71 -12.77 -10.51 -0.12
N GLU A 72 -12.93 -11.06 1.07
CA GLU A 72 -14.19 -11.10 1.81
C GLU A 72 -14.69 -9.69 2.11
N LEU A 73 -13.87 -8.85 2.74
CA LEU A 73 -14.25 -7.47 3.08
C LEU A 73 -14.60 -6.67 1.83
N LEU A 74 -13.84 -6.82 0.74
CA LEU A 74 -14.13 -6.15 -0.53
C LEU A 74 -15.39 -6.64 -1.26
N ARG A 75 -16.02 -7.73 -0.80
CA ARG A 75 -17.34 -8.20 -1.29
C ARG A 75 -18.48 -7.85 -0.33
N ARG A 76 -18.16 -7.47 0.90
CA ARG A 76 -19.14 -7.21 1.94
C ARG A 76 -19.85 -5.87 1.71
N PRO A 77 -21.19 -5.82 1.76
CA PRO A 77 -21.92 -4.55 1.67
C PRO A 77 -21.43 -3.54 2.72
N GLY A 78 -21.32 -2.28 2.30
CA GLY A 78 -20.88 -1.19 3.17
C GLY A 78 -19.36 -1.12 3.41
N TRP A 79 -18.56 -2.07 2.92
CA TRP A 79 -17.10 -1.95 2.92
C TRP A 79 -16.62 -1.36 1.60
N THR A 80 -15.83 -0.29 1.70
CA THR A 80 -15.14 0.31 0.56
C THR A 80 -13.65 -0.09 0.58
N PRO A 81 -12.92 -0.05 -0.55
CA PRO A 81 -11.48 -0.30 -0.52
C PRO A 81 -10.72 0.60 0.47
N GLY A 82 -11.17 1.84 0.66
CA GLY A 82 -10.66 2.77 1.66
C GLY A 82 -10.87 2.25 3.08
N ASP A 83 -12.02 1.68 3.40
CA ASP A 83 -12.30 1.04 4.70
C ASP A 83 -11.36 -0.16 4.93
N VAL A 84 -11.22 -1.03 3.93
CA VAL A 84 -10.34 -2.22 4.02
C VAL A 84 -8.88 -1.80 4.21
N TYR A 85 -8.42 -0.82 3.44
CA TYR A 85 -7.08 -0.28 3.56
C TYR A 85 -6.85 0.36 4.93
N PHE A 86 -7.80 1.17 5.40
CA PHE A 86 -7.67 1.85 6.67
C PHE A 86 -7.66 0.88 7.85
N ALA A 87 -8.52 -0.15 7.84
CA ALA A 87 -8.50 -1.22 8.83
C ALA A 87 -7.12 -1.88 8.95
N CYS A 88 -6.55 -2.30 7.82
CA CYS A 88 -5.26 -2.97 7.82
C CYS A 88 -4.09 -2.03 8.14
N SER A 89 -4.15 -0.77 7.68
CA SER A 89 -3.13 0.25 8.00
C SER A 89 -3.13 0.62 9.47
N LEU A 90 -4.31 0.78 10.06
CA LEU A 90 -4.47 1.05 11.48
C LEU A 90 -3.97 -0.14 12.31
N ALA A 91 -4.32 -1.37 11.90
CA ALA A 91 -3.85 -2.59 12.55
C ALA A 91 -2.32 -2.69 12.53
N ALA A 92 -1.69 -2.41 11.38
CA ALA A 92 -0.23 -2.38 11.26
C ALA A 92 0.40 -1.29 12.15
N ALA A 93 -0.24 -0.13 12.28
CA ALA A 93 0.26 0.96 13.13
C ALA A 93 0.28 0.59 14.62
N VAL A 94 -0.69 -0.23 15.08
CA VAL A 94 -0.82 -0.66 16.49
C VAL A 94 -0.32 -2.08 16.75
N GLY A 95 0.30 -2.74 15.77
CA GLY A 95 0.80 -4.11 15.93
C GLY A 95 -0.30 -5.15 16.16
N ARG A 96 -1.47 -4.98 15.55
CA ARG A 96 -2.60 -5.92 15.63
C ARG A 96 -2.89 -6.56 14.27
N PRO A 97 -3.55 -7.72 14.22
CA PRO A 97 -3.99 -8.31 12.95
C PRO A 97 -5.05 -7.44 12.25
N CYS A 98 -5.03 -7.35 10.92
CA CYS A 98 -6.06 -6.59 10.18
C CYS A 98 -7.49 -7.05 10.52
N ARG A 99 -7.71 -8.36 10.71
CA ARG A 99 -9.01 -8.93 11.12
C ARG A 99 -9.52 -8.31 12.43
N TYR A 100 -8.64 -8.10 13.41
CA TYR A 100 -9.03 -7.53 14.70
C TYR A 100 -9.64 -6.14 14.52
N VAL A 101 -8.97 -5.24 13.78
CA VAL A 101 -9.49 -3.88 13.57
C VAL A 101 -10.75 -3.90 12.70
N ALA A 102 -10.83 -4.79 11.71
CA ALA A 102 -12.03 -4.93 10.89
C ALA A 102 -13.24 -5.37 11.71
N ASP A 103 -13.07 -6.34 12.62
CA ASP A 103 -14.11 -6.81 13.51
C ASP A 103 -14.53 -5.73 14.52
N GLU A 104 -13.58 -5.00 15.11
CA GLU A 104 -13.88 -3.86 16.00
C GLU A 104 -14.67 -2.75 15.29
N TYR A 105 -14.33 -2.47 14.03
CA TYR A 105 -15.07 -1.49 13.24
C TYR A 105 -16.48 -1.98 12.95
N GLU A 106 -16.65 -3.24 12.52
CA GLU A 106 -17.97 -3.80 12.21
C GLU A 106 -18.93 -3.76 13.42
N ARG A 107 -18.43 -4.01 14.63
CA ARG A 107 -19.26 -3.98 15.86
C ARG A 107 -19.83 -2.61 16.18
N ASP A 108 -19.15 -1.53 15.80
CA ASP A 108 -19.54 -0.16 16.13
C ASP A 108 -19.25 0.80 14.97
N ARG A 109 -19.78 0.47 13.79
CA ARG A 109 -19.59 1.30 12.58
C ARG A 109 -20.19 2.69 12.72
N GLY A 110 -21.24 2.82 13.53
CA GLY A 110 -21.95 4.08 13.76
C GLY A 110 -21.06 5.16 14.39
N ALA A 111 -20.09 4.76 15.22
CA ALA A 111 -19.13 5.69 15.82
C ALA A 111 -18.07 6.22 14.82
N GLY A 112 -17.89 5.53 13.69
CA GLY A 112 -16.95 5.93 12.64
C GLY A 112 -15.49 5.58 12.95
N TRP A 113 -14.62 5.82 11.96
CA TRP A 113 -13.21 5.42 12.04
C TRP A 113 -12.41 6.20 13.09
N GLY A 114 -12.68 7.49 13.27
CA GLY A 114 -11.98 8.32 14.25
C GLY A 114 -12.16 7.83 15.69
N ALA A 115 -13.38 7.42 16.06
CA ALA A 115 -13.66 6.87 17.39
C ALA A 115 -12.91 5.55 17.62
N LEU A 116 -12.90 4.66 16.63
CA LEU A 116 -12.11 3.42 16.71
C LEU A 116 -10.61 3.71 16.81
N ALA A 117 -10.08 4.61 15.98
CA ALA A 117 -8.67 4.99 16.01
C ALA A 117 -8.27 5.54 17.40
N GLN A 118 -9.10 6.40 17.99
CA GLN A 118 -8.89 6.90 19.36
C GLN A 118 -8.90 5.77 20.40
N ARG A 119 -9.86 4.83 20.34
CA ARG A 119 -9.89 3.66 21.25
C ARG A 119 -8.65 2.79 21.13
N LEU A 120 -8.03 2.75 19.95
CA LEU A 120 -6.78 2.02 19.69
C LEU A 120 -5.52 2.85 20.00
N GLY A 121 -5.66 4.09 20.51
CA GLY A 121 -4.54 4.98 20.83
C GLY A 121 -3.97 5.76 19.64
N VAL A 122 -4.60 5.69 18.46
CA VAL A 122 -4.15 6.30 17.20
C VAL A 122 -4.86 7.62 16.94
N GLN A 123 -4.79 8.52 17.92
CA GLN A 123 -5.33 9.88 17.80
C GLN A 123 -4.36 10.80 17.05
N PRO A 124 -4.85 11.87 16.39
CA PRO A 124 -3.97 12.86 15.77
C PRO A 124 -2.86 13.34 16.72
N GLY A 125 -1.61 13.30 16.24
CA GLY A 125 -0.41 13.66 17.01
C GLY A 125 0.24 12.52 17.80
N SER A 126 -0.40 11.34 17.92
CA SER A 126 0.25 10.15 18.50
C SER A 126 1.34 9.58 17.59
N ALA A 127 2.33 8.88 18.17
CA ALA A 127 3.40 8.24 17.41
C ALA A 127 2.85 7.20 16.43
N GLU A 128 1.80 6.48 16.83
CA GLU A 128 1.05 5.52 16.04
C GLU A 128 0.35 6.21 14.87
N PHE A 129 -0.23 7.39 15.08
CA PHE A 129 -0.86 8.16 14.01
C PHE A 129 0.17 8.69 13.00
N HIS A 130 1.34 9.15 13.46
CA HIS A 130 2.45 9.45 12.55
C HIS A 130 2.90 8.22 11.77
N ARG A 131 3.01 7.05 12.41
CA ARG A 131 3.34 5.78 11.74
C ARG A 131 2.31 5.40 10.70
N LEU A 132 1.01 5.54 11.02
CA LEU A 132 -0.10 5.32 10.11
C LEU A 132 0.05 6.17 8.85
N LYS A 133 0.26 7.48 8.99
CA LYS A 133 0.41 8.41 7.86
C LYS A 133 1.66 8.10 7.02
N ARG A 134 2.79 7.80 7.66
CA ARG A 134 4.00 7.37 6.94
C ARG A 134 3.78 6.14 6.08
N GLY A 135 2.89 5.23 6.49
CA GLY A 135 2.54 4.03 5.72
C GLY A 135 1.93 4.31 4.35
N PHE A 136 1.24 5.44 4.17
CA PHE A 136 0.66 5.80 2.86
C PHE A 136 1.72 6.11 1.82
N VAL A 137 2.84 6.73 2.20
CA VAL A 137 3.85 7.19 1.24
C VAL A 137 4.43 6.06 0.38
N PRO A 138 4.96 4.96 0.97
CA PRO A 138 5.48 3.85 0.18
C PRO A 138 4.38 3.04 -0.53
N THR A 139 3.14 3.06 -0.05
CA THR A 139 1.98 2.50 -0.78
C THR A 139 1.78 3.23 -2.10
N TYR A 140 1.75 4.57 -2.06
CA TYR A 140 1.57 5.39 -3.25
C TYR A 140 2.76 5.31 -4.22
N ASP A 141 3.97 5.11 -3.69
CA ASP A 141 5.14 4.75 -4.50
C ASP A 141 4.92 3.51 -5.35
N ARG A 142 4.49 2.42 -4.73
CA ARG A 142 4.27 1.14 -5.42
C ARG A 142 3.13 1.21 -6.42
N TRP A 143 2.13 2.05 -6.15
CA TRP A 143 1.05 2.31 -7.09
C TRP A 143 1.48 3.24 -8.23
N GLY A 144 2.65 3.88 -8.14
CA GLY A 144 3.12 4.86 -9.13
C GLY A 144 2.26 6.11 -9.16
N ARG A 145 1.67 6.49 -8.02
CA ARG A 145 0.71 7.60 -7.95
C ARG A 145 1.21 8.75 -7.09
N PRO A 146 0.86 10.00 -7.45
CA PRO A 146 1.27 11.15 -6.66
C PRO A 146 0.54 11.17 -5.32
N ILE A 147 1.27 11.52 -4.27
CA ILE A 147 0.73 11.84 -2.96
C ILE A 147 1.25 13.20 -2.50
N ARG A 148 0.33 14.11 -2.16
CA ARG A 148 0.66 15.40 -1.54
C ARG A 148 0.89 15.17 -0.05
N LEU A 149 2.09 15.48 0.41
CA LEU A 149 2.48 15.36 1.81
C LEU A 149 1.98 16.56 2.61
N ASP A 150 1.68 16.34 3.89
CA ASP A 150 1.52 17.44 4.85
C ASP A 150 2.87 17.81 5.48
N ALA A 151 2.88 18.77 6.41
CA ALA A 151 4.11 19.30 6.98
C ALA A 151 4.94 18.23 7.72
N ASP A 152 4.29 17.28 8.39
CA ASP A 152 4.98 16.23 9.13
C ASP A 152 5.55 15.16 8.19
N LEU A 153 4.78 14.76 7.18
CA LEU A 153 5.26 13.82 6.18
C LEU A 153 6.34 14.42 5.28
N GLU A 154 6.28 15.71 4.96
CA GLU A 154 7.34 16.38 4.19
C GLU A 154 8.65 16.45 4.98
N ARG A 155 8.58 16.56 6.32
CA ARG A 155 9.77 16.46 7.19
C ARG A 155 10.35 15.05 7.20
N ASP A 156 9.49 14.03 7.23
CA ASP A 156 9.90 12.61 7.22
C ASP A 156 10.37 12.16 5.82
N PHE A 157 9.84 12.76 4.75
CA PHE A 157 10.11 12.43 3.34
C PHE A 157 10.36 13.69 2.50
N PRO A 158 11.49 14.40 2.71
CA PRO A 158 11.73 15.67 2.03
C PRO A 158 11.77 15.52 0.51
N GLY A 159 11.05 16.40 -0.20
CA GLY A 159 11.02 16.46 -1.66
C GLY A 159 10.14 15.43 -2.34
N ARG A 160 9.48 14.52 -1.60
CA ARG A 160 8.65 13.45 -2.20
C ARG A 160 7.35 13.95 -2.81
N GLY A 161 6.71 14.95 -2.19
CA GLY A 161 5.43 15.51 -2.67
C GLY A 161 5.55 16.46 -3.86
N ARG A 162 6.79 16.79 -4.29
CA ARG A 162 7.08 17.81 -5.32
C ARG A 162 7.01 17.30 -6.75
N GLY A 163 6.73 16.00 -6.95
CA GLY A 163 6.86 15.33 -8.25
C GLY A 163 8.32 15.12 -8.62
N ARG A 164 8.61 14.04 -9.35
CA ARG A 164 9.95 13.83 -9.93
C ARG A 164 10.24 15.00 -10.87
N PRO A 165 11.35 15.75 -10.72
CA PRO A 165 11.81 16.62 -11.81
C PRO A 165 12.02 15.72 -13.02
N THR A 166 11.34 15.98 -14.12
CA THR A 166 11.52 15.23 -15.37
C THR A 166 12.95 15.40 -15.87
N THR A 167 13.88 14.56 -15.40
CA THR A 167 15.24 14.51 -15.92
C THR A 167 15.22 13.70 -17.20
N GLY A 168 15.30 14.38 -18.34
CA GLY A 168 15.38 13.73 -19.66
C GLY A 168 15.07 14.58 -20.89
N ARG A 169 15.23 15.92 -20.86
CA ARG A 169 15.52 16.68 -22.08
C ARG A 169 16.51 17.79 -21.72
N GLU A 170 17.79 17.46 -21.88
CA GLU A 170 18.90 18.41 -21.81
C GLU A 170 18.86 19.28 -23.07
N ASP A 171 17.96 20.25 -23.13
CA ASP A 171 18.14 21.41 -24.01
C ASP A 171 19.15 22.34 -23.32
N GLY A 172 20.43 22.01 -23.44
CA GLY A 172 21.53 22.85 -22.96
C GLY A 172 21.59 24.18 -23.72
N PRO A 173 21.98 25.30 -23.08
CA PRO A 173 22.06 26.58 -23.76
C PRO A 173 23.22 26.58 -24.76
N GLY A 174 22.89 26.83 -26.02
CA GLY A 174 23.84 26.91 -27.12
C GLY A 174 24.96 27.91 -26.85
N LYS A 175 26.20 27.42 -26.83
CA LYS A 175 27.39 28.23 -27.06
C LYS A 175 27.73 28.17 -28.55
N GLY A 176 27.77 29.35 -29.19
CA GLY A 176 28.10 29.53 -30.60
C GLY A 176 29.51 29.07 -31.00
N PRO A 177 29.81 29.05 -32.30
CA PRO A 177 30.91 28.24 -32.84
C PRO A 177 32.27 28.93 -32.64
N ALA A 178 33.19 28.22 -32.00
CA ALA A 178 34.62 28.52 -32.05
C ALA A 178 35.28 27.71 -33.17
N LYS A 179 36.28 28.33 -33.79
CA LYS A 179 36.81 28.05 -35.12
C LYS A 179 37.64 26.76 -35.23
N ALA A 180 37.68 26.25 -36.46
CA ALA A 180 38.45 25.11 -36.93
C ALA A 180 39.98 25.31 -36.85
N ALA A 181 40.69 24.21 -36.56
CA ALA A 181 42.06 23.93 -36.98
C ALA A 181 42.27 22.40 -37.07
N PRO A 182 43.22 21.90 -37.88
CA PRO A 182 42.95 20.78 -38.79
C PRO A 182 43.35 19.39 -38.29
N ARG A 183 42.77 18.40 -39.00
CA ARG A 183 42.98 16.96 -38.92
C ARG A 183 44.44 16.56 -39.14
N ARG A 184 44.89 15.53 -38.41
CA ARG A 184 45.95 14.61 -38.83
C ARG A 184 45.50 13.19 -38.53
N ASP A 185 45.15 12.51 -39.62
CA ASP A 185 45.56 11.18 -40.05
C ASP A 185 45.36 9.96 -39.12
N ALA A 186 44.57 9.05 -39.67
CA ALA A 186 44.23 7.73 -39.17
C ALA A 186 45.35 6.70 -39.38
N GLY A 187 45.41 5.71 -38.49
CA GLY A 187 46.14 4.45 -38.67
C GLY A 187 45.93 3.50 -37.48
N PRO A 188 45.85 2.17 -37.69
CA PRO A 188 44.81 1.32 -37.10
C PRO A 188 45.25 0.53 -35.86
N GLY A 189 44.25 0.00 -35.12
CA GLY A 189 44.46 -0.92 -34.00
C GLY A 189 44.69 -2.37 -34.40
N PRO A 190 44.88 -3.27 -33.43
CA PRO A 190 44.48 -4.68 -33.56
C PRO A 190 43.61 -5.13 -32.36
N GLU A 191 42.46 -5.74 -32.62
CA GLU A 191 42.21 -7.19 -32.69
C GLU A 191 42.12 -7.90 -31.33
N SER A 192 40.87 -8.25 -31.01
CA SER A 192 40.49 -9.30 -30.08
C SER A 192 40.97 -10.67 -30.58
N ARG A 193 41.66 -11.43 -29.73
CA ARG A 193 41.69 -12.91 -29.81
C ARG A 193 41.66 -13.46 -28.39
N GLY A 194 40.59 -14.20 -28.09
CA GLY A 194 40.62 -15.17 -27.01
C GLY A 194 41.45 -16.37 -27.45
N ASP A 195 41.90 -17.15 -26.47
CA ASP A 195 42.03 -18.59 -26.60
C ASP A 195 42.17 -19.20 -25.20
N ASP A 196 41.62 -20.40 -25.15
CA ASP A 196 41.46 -21.34 -24.07
C ASP A 196 42.75 -21.72 -23.34
N ALA A 197 42.61 -22.13 -22.07
CA ALA A 197 43.00 -23.48 -21.62
C ALA A 197 43.04 -23.56 -20.08
N ARG A 198 42.09 -24.32 -19.52
CA ARG A 198 42.35 -25.14 -18.32
C ARG A 198 43.24 -26.32 -18.74
N PRO A 199 44.00 -26.91 -17.80
CA PRO A 199 43.55 -28.21 -17.32
C PRO A 199 43.75 -28.46 -15.81
N ASP A 200 42.81 -29.24 -15.29
CA ASP A 200 42.88 -30.37 -14.33
C ASP A 200 44.23 -30.62 -13.61
N LYS A 201 44.33 -30.99 -12.32
CA LYS A 201 43.70 -32.12 -11.57
C LYS A 201 44.32 -32.16 -10.13
N PRO A 202 44.19 -33.20 -9.26
CA PRO A 202 43.18 -33.25 -8.19
C PRO A 202 43.69 -33.65 -6.76
N ASP A 203 42.70 -33.75 -5.85
CA ASP A 203 42.47 -34.76 -4.78
C ASP A 203 43.49 -35.00 -3.64
N LYS A 204 43.05 -34.72 -2.40
CA LYS A 204 43.23 -35.47 -1.13
C LYS A 204 42.10 -34.99 -0.19
N GLY A 205 41.28 -35.76 0.53
CA GLY A 205 41.33 -37.16 0.97
C GLY A 205 41.38 -37.22 2.51
N ALA A 206 40.24 -37.50 3.18
CA ALA A 206 40.03 -38.15 4.51
C ALA A 206 38.66 -37.69 5.09
N ARG A 207 37.58 -38.49 5.27
CA ARG A 207 37.28 -39.75 5.99
C ARG A 207 37.37 -39.71 7.54
N GLY A 208 36.24 -40.06 8.18
CA GLY A 208 36.11 -40.59 9.55
C GLY A 208 34.84 -40.07 10.27
N GLN A 209 33.65 -40.65 10.12
CA GLN A 209 33.04 -41.80 10.82
C GLN A 209 32.76 -41.65 12.33
N GLY A 210 31.49 -41.86 12.71
CA GLY A 210 31.10 -42.74 13.83
C GLY A 210 30.47 -42.08 15.06
N GLY A 211 29.28 -42.55 15.47
CA GLY A 211 28.77 -42.35 16.82
C GLY A 211 27.25 -42.50 16.98
N HIS A 212 26.81 -43.69 17.39
CA HIS A 212 25.42 -44.11 17.62
C HIS A 212 25.24 -44.41 19.12
N GLY A 213 24.02 -44.25 19.67
CA GLY A 213 23.59 -44.76 20.99
C GLY A 213 22.85 -43.69 21.82
N LYS A 214 21.52 -43.73 22.01
CA LYS A 214 20.59 -44.64 22.75
C LYS A 214 20.57 -44.48 24.28
N ASP A 215 19.34 -44.61 24.77
CA ASP A 215 18.88 -44.84 26.16
C ASP A 215 18.79 -43.59 27.07
N GLY A 216 17.75 -43.36 27.88
CA GLY A 216 16.57 -44.16 28.25
C GLY A 216 16.13 -43.83 29.69
N GLY A 217 14.83 -43.63 29.91
CA GLY A 217 14.13 -43.73 31.22
C GLY A 217 14.11 -42.47 32.10
N LYS A 218 13.19 -42.27 33.07
CA LYS A 218 11.98 -42.97 33.55
C LYS A 218 11.42 -42.17 34.76
N GLY A 219 10.09 -42.14 34.96
CA GLY A 219 9.38 -41.88 36.26
C GLY A 219 9.36 -40.41 36.73
N ASP A 220 8.32 -39.83 37.35
CA ASP A 220 7.33 -40.32 38.33
C ASP A 220 6.09 -39.38 38.29
N LYS A 221 4.85 -39.87 38.12
CA LYS A 221 3.79 -40.09 39.13
C LYS A 221 3.57 -39.01 40.22
N GLY A 222 2.31 -38.56 40.34
CA GLY A 222 1.63 -38.50 41.64
C GLY A 222 0.85 -37.23 42.04
N GLY A 223 -0.47 -37.37 42.22
CA GLY A 223 -1.37 -36.49 43.02
C GLY A 223 -2.33 -35.65 42.17
N GLY A 224 -3.65 -35.88 42.09
CA GLY A 224 -4.65 -36.31 43.07
C GLY A 224 -5.58 -35.12 43.37
N PRO A 225 -6.89 -35.15 43.04
CA PRO A 225 -7.78 -33.99 43.20
C PRO A 225 -8.26 -33.82 44.64
N LYS A 226 -8.19 -32.60 45.18
CA LYS A 226 -8.78 -32.26 46.47
C LYS A 226 -10.23 -31.84 46.31
N ASN A 227 -11.10 -32.65 46.91
CA ASN A 227 -12.51 -32.39 47.15
C ASN A 227 -12.63 -31.38 48.32
N GLY A 228 -13.42 -30.31 48.16
CA GLY A 228 -13.65 -29.29 49.18
C GLY A 228 -15.15 -29.00 49.30
N LYS A 229 -15.78 -29.68 50.26
CA LYS A 229 -17.20 -29.57 50.62
C LYS A 229 -17.35 -28.54 51.74
N GLY A 230 -18.23 -27.56 51.56
CA GLY A 230 -18.79 -26.69 52.60
C GLY A 230 -19.89 -25.86 51.93
N GLY A 231 -21.18 -25.87 52.29
CA GLY A 231 -21.80 -26.18 53.58
C GLY A 231 -22.07 -24.87 54.32
N GLY A 232 -23.21 -24.20 54.05
CA GLY A 232 -23.57 -22.99 54.80
C GLY A 232 -24.79 -22.22 54.30
N LYS A 233 -25.97 -22.67 54.72
CA LYS A 233 -27.20 -21.95 55.12
C LYS A 233 -27.50 -20.55 54.51
N GLY A 234 -28.70 -20.45 53.95
CA GLY A 234 -29.43 -19.22 53.63
C GLY A 234 -30.67 -19.56 52.85
#